data_AF-A0A923YV57-F1
#
_entry.id   AF-A0A923YV57-F1
#
_cell.length_a   1.000
_cell.length_b   1.000
_cell.length_c   1.000
_cell.angle_alpha   90.00
_cell.angle_beta   90.00
_cell.angle_gamma   90.00
#
_symmetry.space_group_name_H-M   'P 1'
#
loop_
_entity.id
_entity.type
_entity.pdbx_description
1 polymer ?
#
loop_
_entity_poly.entity_id
_entity_poly.type
_entity_poly.pdbx_seq_one_letter_code
_entity_poly.pdbx_strand_id
1 'polypeptide(L)'
;MILLSLLAAAAEPATSPAPPVVISDDMRCVTMFLLAAGSSKAEEQAGAVADALYFMGKSDGRAPDAELAPQTSALINSPDYFSKQLPADAERCTKEVETMSQRLDSLGKALDALSKAAQVAKAQATDIPVAKPEAGK
;
A
#
# COMPACT_ATOMS: atom_id res chain seq x y z
N MET A 1 42.22 -40.06 -23.83
CA MET A 1 42.53 -39.41 -22.53
C MET A 1 43.00 -37.99 -22.78
N ILE A 2 42.09 -37.01 -22.75
CA ILE A 2 42.45 -35.60 -22.57
C ILE A 2 41.43 -35.04 -21.60
N LEU A 3 41.92 -34.75 -20.38
CA LEU A 3 41.23 -34.03 -19.34
C LEU A 3 40.97 -32.59 -19.82
N LEU A 4 39.70 -32.24 -20.08
CA LEU A 4 39.28 -30.85 -20.16
C LEU A 4 38.84 -30.43 -18.76
N SER A 5 39.80 -29.86 -18.03
CA SER A 5 39.60 -29.22 -16.73
C SER A 5 38.60 -28.07 -16.87
N LEU A 6 37.40 -28.23 -16.32
CA LEU A 6 36.50 -27.12 -16.05
C LEU A 6 37.17 -26.19 -15.03
N LEU A 7 37.63 -25.02 -15.47
CA LEU A 7 37.90 -23.91 -14.57
C LEU A 7 36.56 -23.38 -14.07
N ALA A 8 36.09 -23.92 -12.94
CA ALA A 8 35.11 -23.25 -12.11
C ALA A 8 35.79 -22.03 -11.46
N ALA A 9 35.73 -20.87 -12.12
CA ALA A 9 36.00 -19.61 -11.47
C ALA A 9 34.88 -19.39 -10.44
N ALA A 10 35.17 -19.65 -9.17
CA ALA A 10 34.33 -19.22 -8.07
C ALA A 10 34.33 -17.69 -8.07
N ALA A 11 33.34 -17.09 -8.73
CA ALA A 11 33.00 -15.70 -8.50
C ALA A 11 32.50 -15.62 -7.06
N GLU A 12 33.37 -15.22 -6.14
CA GLU A 12 32.94 -14.78 -4.82
C GLU A 12 31.90 -13.67 -5.05
N PRO A 13 30.69 -13.77 -4.48
CA PRO A 13 29.73 -12.69 -4.60
C PRO A 13 30.42 -11.46 -4.03
N ALA A 14 30.61 -10.45 -4.88
CA ALA A 14 31.09 -9.16 -4.45
C ALA A 14 30.04 -8.63 -3.46
N THR A 15 30.32 -8.78 -2.16
CA THR A 15 29.53 -8.20 -1.08
C THR A 15 29.74 -6.70 -1.17
N SER A 16 29.02 -6.05 -2.10
CA SER A 16 28.86 -4.61 -2.07
C SER A 16 28.30 -4.25 -0.69
N PRO A 17 28.92 -3.31 0.03
CA PRO A 17 28.40 -2.87 1.31
C PRO A 17 26.94 -2.46 1.11
N ALA A 18 26.06 -3.03 1.92
CA ALA A 18 24.65 -2.70 1.87
C ALA A 18 24.50 -1.18 2.00
N PRO A 19 23.64 -0.54 1.19
CA PRO A 19 23.41 0.89 1.30
C PRO A 19 22.97 1.23 2.74
N PRO A 20 23.30 2.44 3.23
CA PRO A 20 22.93 2.85 4.58
C PRO A 20 21.42 2.76 4.76
N VAL A 21 20.99 2.20 5.89
CA VAL A 21 19.58 2.13 6.28
C VAL A 21 19.09 3.55 6.57
N VAL A 22 18.33 4.13 5.65
CA VAL A 22 17.67 5.42 5.83
C VAL A 22 16.23 5.17 6.24
N ILE A 23 15.95 5.33 7.54
CA ILE A 23 14.59 5.17 8.08
C ILE A 23 13.75 6.38 7.67
N SER A 24 12.82 6.16 6.75
CA SER A 24 11.84 7.17 6.36
C SER A 24 10.68 7.27 7.35
N ASP A 25 9.96 8.38 7.30
CA ASP A 25 8.71 8.59 8.04
C ASP A 25 7.63 7.57 7.67
N ASP A 26 7.61 7.12 6.42
CA ASP A 26 6.69 6.08 5.95
C ASP A 26 7.05 4.72 6.59
N MET A 27 8.33 4.39 6.69
CA MET A 27 8.78 3.14 7.33
C MET A 27 8.54 3.09 8.83
N ARG A 28 8.55 4.24 9.51
CA ARG A 28 8.09 4.37 10.90
C ARG A 28 6.62 3.98 11.00
N CYS A 29 5.77 4.47 10.10
CA CYS A 29 4.36 4.12 10.07
C CYS A 29 4.12 2.65 9.71
N VAL A 30 4.82 2.10 8.72
CA VAL A 30 4.79 0.66 8.41
C VAL A 30 5.08 -0.15 9.66
N THR A 31 6.18 0.17 10.35
CA THR A 31 6.58 -0.56 11.56
C THR A 31 5.55 -0.42 12.68
N MET A 32 5.04 0.79 12.92
CA MET A 32 4.01 1.03 13.93
C MET A 32 2.75 0.20 13.68
N PHE A 33 2.23 0.19 12.45
CA PHE A 33 1.03 -0.58 12.11
C PHE A 33 1.27 -2.09 12.07
N LEU A 34 2.47 -2.56 11.70
CA LEU A 34 2.82 -3.98 11.83
C LEU A 34 2.92 -4.44 13.29
N LEU A 35 3.46 -3.59 14.17
CA LEU A 35 3.46 -3.85 15.63
C LEU A 35 2.03 -3.89 16.18
N ALA A 36 1.18 -2.93 15.78
CA ALA A 36 -0.23 -2.94 16.13
C ALA A 36 -0.92 -4.23 15.66
N ALA A 37 -0.77 -4.59 14.38
CA ALA A 37 -1.35 -5.81 13.80
C ALA A 37 -0.92 -7.10 14.52
N GLY A 38 0.32 -7.17 15.01
CA GLY A 38 0.82 -8.32 15.78
C GLY A 38 0.28 -8.40 17.22
N SER A 39 -0.28 -7.32 17.75
CA SER A 39 -0.82 -7.21 19.11
C SER A 39 -2.34 -7.06 19.18
N SER A 40 -2.99 -6.83 18.03
CA SER A 40 -4.43 -6.64 17.88
C SER A 40 -5.22 -7.95 17.89
N LYS A 41 -6.54 -7.84 18.11
CA LYS A 41 -7.48 -8.94 17.89
C LYS A 41 -7.67 -9.17 16.38
N ALA A 42 -8.19 -10.34 16.01
CA ALA A 42 -8.38 -10.73 14.61
C ALA A 42 -9.23 -9.73 13.82
N GLU A 43 -10.24 -9.13 14.45
CA GLU A 43 -11.14 -8.16 13.82
C GLU A 43 -10.46 -6.81 13.51
N GLU A 44 -9.44 -6.44 14.29
CA GLU A 44 -8.70 -5.18 14.17
C GLU A 44 -7.44 -5.35 13.31
N GLN A 45 -6.90 -6.57 13.27
CA GLN A 45 -5.67 -6.91 12.56
C GLN A 45 -5.74 -6.56 11.08
N ALA A 46 -6.88 -6.83 10.43
CA ALA A 46 -7.06 -6.53 9.01
C ALA A 46 -6.93 -5.03 8.71
N GLY A 47 -7.44 -4.16 9.60
CA GLY A 47 -7.31 -2.72 9.49
C GLY A 47 -5.85 -2.27 9.62
N ALA A 48 -5.17 -2.73 10.67
CA ALA A 48 -3.76 -2.41 10.89
C ALA A 48 -2.85 -2.92 9.74
N VAL A 49 -3.13 -4.09 9.18
CA VAL A 49 -2.41 -4.59 7.99
C VAL A 49 -2.70 -3.70 6.76
N ALA A 50 -3.94 -3.28 6.55
CA ALA A 50 -4.27 -2.39 5.44
C ALA A 50 -3.54 -1.03 5.56
N ASP A 51 -3.46 -0.48 6.77
CA ASP A 51 -2.74 0.77 7.04
C ASP A 51 -1.23 0.60 6.82
N ALA A 52 -0.65 -0.53 7.25
CA ALA A 52 0.74 -0.85 6.95
C ALA A 52 1.00 -0.94 5.44
N LEU A 53 0.11 -1.58 4.68
CA LEU A 53 0.22 -1.70 3.22
C LEU A 53 0.12 -0.34 2.53
N TYR A 54 -0.71 0.58 3.02
CA TYR A 54 -0.78 1.96 2.51
C TYR A 54 0.59 2.67 2.59
N PHE A 55 1.23 2.66 3.77
CA PHE A 55 2.56 3.28 3.92
C PHE A 55 3.66 2.52 3.20
N MET A 56 3.54 1.19 3.09
CA MET A 56 4.47 0.38 2.32
C MET A 56 4.44 0.80 0.84
N GLY A 57 3.25 0.99 0.26
CA GLY A 57 3.11 1.50 -1.11
C GLY A 57 3.67 2.91 -1.30
N LYS A 58 3.51 3.80 -0.30
CA LYS A 58 4.16 5.12 -0.32
C LYS A 58 5.68 5.04 -0.28
N SER A 59 6.21 4.18 0.58
CA SER A 59 7.65 3.97 0.75
C SER A 59 8.26 3.42 -0.54
N ASP A 60 7.65 2.38 -1.12
CA ASP A 60 8.07 1.76 -2.37
C ASP A 60 8.08 2.76 -3.55
N GLY A 61 7.07 3.65 -3.60
CA GLY A 61 7.04 4.73 -4.61
C GLY A 61 8.17 5.76 -4.49
N ARG A 62 8.81 5.89 -3.33
CA ARG A 62 9.93 6.85 -3.09
C ARG A 62 11.29 6.17 -3.13
N ALA A 63 11.36 4.94 -2.65
CA ALA A 63 12.56 4.13 -2.52
C ALA A 63 12.24 2.71 -2.99
N PRO A 64 12.16 2.49 -4.31
CA PRO A 64 11.98 1.16 -4.84
C PRO A 64 13.14 0.26 -4.38
N ASP A 65 12.85 -1.02 -4.21
CA ASP A 65 13.80 -2.06 -3.75
C ASP A 65 14.29 -1.90 -2.30
N ALA A 66 13.71 -0.98 -1.52
CA ALA A 66 14.07 -0.83 -0.12
C ALA A 66 13.61 -2.05 0.70
N GLU A 67 14.56 -2.77 1.31
CA GLU A 67 14.25 -3.96 2.09
C GLU A 67 13.53 -3.61 3.40
N LEU A 68 12.29 -4.07 3.56
CA LEU A 68 11.45 -3.74 4.72
C LEU A 68 11.94 -4.37 6.02
N ALA A 69 12.41 -5.62 5.95
CA ALA A 69 12.85 -6.38 7.12
C ALA A 69 14.03 -5.71 7.86
N PRO A 70 15.16 -5.35 7.21
CA PRO A 70 16.27 -4.68 7.92
C PRO A 70 15.88 -3.29 8.42
N GLN A 71 15.02 -2.55 7.71
CA GLN A 71 14.55 -1.24 8.16
C GLN A 71 13.66 -1.34 9.41
N THR A 72 12.70 -2.26 9.40
CA THR A 72 11.83 -2.54 10.55
C THR A 72 12.67 -3.00 11.74
N SER A 73 13.61 -3.91 11.50
CA SER A 73 14.56 -4.40 12.52
C SER A 73 15.40 -3.27 13.11
N ALA A 74 15.97 -2.40 12.28
CA ALA A 74 16.74 -1.25 12.74
C ALA A 74 15.89 -0.30 13.60
N LEU A 75 14.61 -0.10 13.25
CA LEU A 75 13.69 0.76 14.00
C LEU A 75 13.35 0.17 15.37
N ILE A 76 12.91 -1.09 15.44
CA ILE A 76 12.49 -1.74 16.70
C ILE A 76 13.67 -1.93 17.66
N ASN A 77 14.89 -2.08 17.14
CA ASN A 77 16.10 -2.19 17.95
C ASN A 77 16.72 -0.83 18.27
N SER A 78 16.17 0.28 17.76
CA SER A 78 16.70 1.60 18.06
C SER A 78 16.41 1.99 19.52
N PRO A 79 17.39 2.58 20.23
CA PRO A 79 17.17 3.06 21.59
C PRO A 79 15.98 4.00 21.66
N ASP A 80 15.18 3.85 22.72
CA ASP A 80 14.01 4.66 22.99
C ASP A 80 12.87 4.62 21.95
N TYR A 81 12.90 3.73 20.95
CA TYR A 81 11.83 3.68 19.95
C TYR A 81 10.45 3.55 20.60
N PHE A 82 10.26 2.50 21.40
CA PHE A 82 8.99 2.24 22.07
C PHE A 82 8.59 3.31 23.09
N SER A 83 9.55 3.89 23.80
CA SER A 83 9.27 4.82 24.91
C SER A 83 9.12 6.29 24.48
N LYS A 84 9.75 6.70 23.37
CA LYS A 84 9.78 8.11 22.95
C LYS A 84 9.22 8.32 21.55
N GLN A 85 9.58 7.46 20.60
CA GLN A 85 9.28 7.70 19.18
C GLN A 85 7.91 7.12 18.80
N LEU A 86 7.61 5.90 19.26
CA LEU A 86 6.39 5.18 18.92
C LEU A 86 5.10 5.95 19.28
N PRO A 87 4.97 6.63 20.42
CA PRO A 87 3.76 7.43 20.70
C PRO A 87 3.56 8.58 19.71
N ALA A 88 4.64 9.26 19.32
CA ALA A 88 4.58 10.36 18.36
C ALA A 88 4.32 9.83 16.93
N ASP A 89 4.94 8.71 16.56
CA ASP A 89 4.67 8.02 15.30
C ASP A 89 3.21 7.53 15.26
N ALA A 90 2.67 6.99 16.35
CA ALA A 90 1.27 6.58 16.44
C ALA A 90 0.32 7.74 16.10
N GLU A 91 0.46 8.89 16.77
CA GLU A 91 -0.38 10.08 16.52
C GLU A 91 -0.27 10.58 15.07
N ARG A 92 0.96 10.69 14.55
CA ARG A 92 1.21 11.19 13.19
C ARG A 92 0.62 10.25 12.13
N CYS A 93 0.90 8.96 12.26
CA CYS A 93 0.53 7.96 11.26
C CYS A 93 -0.99 7.72 11.25
N THR A 94 -1.66 7.69 12.41
CA THR A 94 -3.13 7.55 12.46
C THR A 94 -3.82 8.76 11.85
N LYS A 95 -3.36 9.99 12.13
CA LYS A 95 -3.90 11.22 11.53
C LYS A 95 -3.82 11.23 10.00
N GLU A 96 -2.74 10.69 9.45
CA GLU A 96 -2.59 10.57 8.00
C GLU A 96 -3.57 9.54 7.41
N VAL A 97 -3.72 8.38 8.05
CA VAL A 97 -4.70 7.35 7.65
C VAL A 97 -6.13 7.85 7.77
N GLU A 98 -6.48 8.60 8.82
CA GLU A 98 -7.78 9.24 8.98
C GLU A 98 -8.07 10.19 7.81
N THR A 99 -7.09 11.00 7.43
CA THR A 99 -7.19 11.92 6.29
C THR A 99 -7.41 11.15 4.98
N MET A 100 -6.68 10.05 4.78
CA MET A 100 -6.87 9.19 3.60
C MET A 100 -8.25 8.52 3.60
N SER A 101 -8.70 8.02 4.76
CA SER A 101 -10.01 7.38 4.92
C SER A 101 -11.15 8.34 4.58
N GLN A 102 -11.06 9.60 5.00
CA GLN A 102 -12.04 10.64 4.64
C GLN A 102 -12.08 10.90 3.12
N ARG A 103 -10.92 10.86 2.44
CA ARG A 103 -10.85 11.00 0.98
C ARG A 103 -11.48 9.81 0.27
N LEU A 104 -11.21 8.59 0.74
CA LEU A 104 -11.78 7.37 0.18
C LEU A 104 -13.30 7.30 0.38
N ASP A 105 -13.81 7.69 1.54
CA ASP A 105 -15.26 7.78 1.80
C ASP A 105 -15.94 8.80 0.85
N SER A 106 -15.32 9.98 0.69
CA SER A 106 -15.81 11.00 -0.23
C SER A 106 -15.83 10.51 -1.68
N LEU A 107 -14.78 9.81 -2.11
CA LEU A 107 -14.71 9.20 -3.44
C LEU A 107 -15.78 8.13 -3.62
N GLY A 108 -15.97 7.25 -2.64
CA GLY A 108 -17.00 6.20 -2.67
C GLY A 108 -18.40 6.77 -2.85
N LYS A 109 -18.74 7.83 -2.11
CA LYS A 109 -20.02 8.55 -2.26
C LYS A 109 -20.20 9.15 -3.66
N ALA A 110 -19.15 9.74 -4.22
CA ALA A 110 -19.19 10.29 -5.57
C ALA A 110 -19.41 9.20 -6.63
N LEU A 111 -18.73 8.05 -6.51
CA LEU A 111 -18.87 6.92 -7.42
C LEU A 111 -20.28 6.28 -7.34
N ASP A 112 -20.84 6.15 -6.14
CA ASP A 112 -22.22 5.67 -5.95
C ASP A 112 -23.24 6.60 -6.63
N ALA A 113 -23.09 7.92 -6.47
CA ALA A 113 -23.94 8.89 -7.15
C ALA A 113 -23.83 8.81 -8.68
N LEU A 114 -22.62 8.68 -9.22
CA LEU A 114 -22.38 8.51 -10.65
C LEU A 114 -23.00 7.21 -11.19
N SER A 115 -22.85 6.11 -10.45
CA SER A 115 -23.45 4.82 -10.79
C SER A 115 -24.97 4.92 -10.87
N LYS A 116 -25.63 5.52 -9.85
CA LYS A 116 -27.07 5.74 -9.84
C LYS A 116 -27.54 6.59 -11.03
N ALA A 117 -26.84 7.68 -11.34
CA ALA A 117 -27.16 8.53 -12.49
C ALA A 117 -27.05 7.78 -13.82
N ALA A 118 -25.99 6.96 -13.99
CA ALA A 118 -25.81 6.14 -15.19
C ALA A 118 -26.94 5.10 -15.36
N GLN A 119 -27.42 4.48 -14.27
CA GLN A 119 -28.54 3.55 -14.32
C GLN A 119 -29.86 4.23 -14.74
N VAL A 120 -30.13 5.43 -14.22
CA VAL A 120 -31.31 6.23 -14.62
C VAL A 120 -31.25 6.60 -16.10
N ALA A 121 -30.10 7.07 -16.58
CA ALA A 121 -29.92 7.43 -17.99
C ALA A 121 -30.12 6.22 -18.92
N LYS A 122 -29.63 5.04 -18.51
CA LYS A 122 -29.83 3.79 -19.27
C LYS A 122 -31.30 3.38 -19.33
N ALA A 123 -32.03 3.49 -18.22
CA ALA A 123 -33.46 3.17 -18.18
C ALA A 123 -34.29 4.11 -19.09
N GLN A 124 -33.97 5.41 -19.09
CA GLN A 124 -34.65 6.38 -19.95
C GLN A 124 -34.35 6.18 -21.44
N ALA A 125 -33.15 5.72 -21.79
CA ALA A 125 -32.79 5.41 -23.17
C ALA A 125 -33.56 4.20 -23.74
N THR A 126 -34.01 3.26 -22.89
CA THR A 126 -34.81 2.11 -23.31
C THR A 126 -36.31 2.40 -23.46
N ASP A 127 -36.78 3.54 -22.96
CA ASP A 127 -38.19 3.95 -23.02
C ASP A 127 -38.52 4.87 -24.22
N ILE A 128 -37.56 5.14 -25.12
CA ILE A 128 -37.83 5.91 -26.35
C ILE A 128 -38.61 5.00 -27.33
N PRO A 129 -39.89 5.31 -27.65
CA PRO A 129 -40.63 4.54 -28.64
C PRO A 129 -39.97 4.73 -30.01
N VAL A 130 -39.50 3.62 -30.60
CA VAL A 130 -39.06 3.60 -32.00
C VAL A 130 -40.29 3.90 -32.85
N ALA A 131 -40.36 5.13 -33.36
CA ALA A 131 -41.39 5.52 -34.32
C ALA A 131 -41.32 4.55 -35.51
N LYS A 132 -42.41 3.79 -35.71
CA LYS A 132 -42.55 2.84 -36.82
C LYS A 132 -42.41 3.66 -38.12
N PRO A 133 -41.48 3.30 -39.03
CA PRO A 133 -41.35 4.03 -40.28
C PRO A 133 -42.66 3.90 -41.05
N GLU A 134 -43.31 5.03 -41.36
CA GLU A 134 -44.49 5.06 -42.20
C GLU A 134 -44.08 4.59 -43.60
N ALA A 135 -44.66 3.48 -44.05
CA ALA A 135 -44.46 2.96 -45.39
C ALA A 135 -45.10 3.93 -46.40
N GLY A 136 -44.24 4.65 -47.12
CA GLY A 136 -44.65 5.49 -48.25
C GLY A 136 -45.33 4.67 -49.33
N LYS A 137 -46.47 5.17 -49.80
CA LYS A 137 -47.30 4.62 -50.88
C LYS A 137 -46.66 4.81 -52.26
#